data_AF-A0A069DI49-F1
#
_entry.id   AF-A0A069DI49-F1
#
_cell.length_a   1.000
_cell.length_b   1.000
_cell.length_c   1.000
_cell.angle_alpha   90.00
_cell.angle_beta   90.00
_cell.angle_gamma   90.00
#
_symmetry.space_group_name_H-M   'P 1'
#
loop_
_entity.id
_entity.type
_entity.pdbx_description
1 polymer ?
#
loop_
_entity_poly.entity_id
_entity_poly.type
_entity_poly.pdbx_seq_one_letter_code
_entity_poly.pdbx_strand_id
1 'polypeptide(L)'
;MARERFTLVTDEVKREEDIRRQIETGEMNPGVYATLSDDDKTAVSNVLFEMSSEKIEPNQGTSALEFILFAFMRITNKKLSGMSLTAEDQEVEDALQVILGNHQITDGTTPKADWLFDYMSYAQAKSAEFLQNRAEHIDRKKSTIGVI
;
A
#
# COMPACT_ATOMS: atom_id res chain seq x y z
N MET A 1 -38.65 -26.91 -4.19
CA MET A 1 -38.08 -25.84 -5.04
C MET A 1 -37.67 -24.69 -4.13
N ALA A 2 -36.52 -24.83 -3.46
CA ALA A 2 -35.98 -23.76 -2.63
C ALA A 2 -35.29 -22.75 -3.54
N ARG A 3 -35.72 -21.48 -3.51
CA ARG A 3 -35.02 -20.38 -4.16
C ARG A 3 -33.71 -20.15 -3.40
N GLU A 4 -32.60 -20.67 -3.92
CA GLU A 4 -31.28 -20.19 -3.54
C GLU A 4 -31.18 -18.72 -3.96
N ARG A 5 -31.18 -17.81 -2.98
CA ARG A 5 -30.81 -16.42 -3.22
C ARG A 5 -29.31 -16.42 -3.47
N PHE A 6 -28.91 -16.31 -4.74
CA PHE A 6 -27.55 -15.97 -5.10
C PHE A 6 -27.18 -14.66 -4.41
N THR A 7 -26.37 -14.75 -3.36
CA THR A 7 -25.83 -13.57 -2.71
C THR A 7 -24.63 -13.16 -3.58
N LEU A 8 -24.78 -12.06 -4.33
CA LEU A 8 -23.75 -11.56 -5.26
C LEU A 8 -22.52 -10.97 -4.55
N VAL A 9 -22.59 -10.84 -3.22
CA VAL A 9 -21.52 -10.30 -2.39
C VAL A 9 -20.78 -11.48 -1.75
N THR A 10 -19.49 -11.56 -2.02
CA THR A 10 -18.60 -12.57 -1.42
C THR A 10 -18.56 -12.40 0.10
N ASP A 11 -18.30 -13.48 0.83
CA ASP A 11 -18.23 -13.42 2.29
C ASP A 11 -17.05 -12.55 2.79
N GLU A 12 -16.04 -12.38 1.94
CA GLU A 12 -14.92 -11.46 2.14
C GLU A 12 -15.37 -9.99 2.17
N VAL A 13 -16.18 -9.56 1.20
CA VAL A 13 -16.69 -8.17 1.15
C VAL A 13 -17.59 -7.87 2.34
N LYS A 14 -18.43 -8.83 2.76
CA LYS A 14 -19.26 -8.66 3.97
C LYS A 14 -18.41 -8.51 5.23
N ARG A 15 -17.32 -9.28 5.32
CA ARG A 15 -16.38 -9.23 6.45
C ARG A 15 -15.68 -7.88 6.52
N GLU A 16 -15.26 -7.32 5.39
CA GLU A 16 -14.65 -5.98 5.32
C GLU A 16 -15.63 -4.87 5.72
N GLU A 17 -16.87 -4.91 5.23
CA GLU A 17 -17.93 -3.96 5.62
C GLU A 17 -18.24 -4.00 7.12
N ASP A 18 -18.30 -5.21 7.70
CA ASP A 18 -18.53 -5.39 9.13
C ASP A 18 -17.39 -4.83 9.97
N ILE A 19 -16.14 -5.11 9.58
CA ILE A 19 -14.94 -4.57 10.25
C ILE A 19 -14.94 -3.04 10.15
N ARG A 20 -15.18 -2.48 8.97
CA ARG A 20 -15.25 -1.03 8.75
C ARG A 20 -16.28 -0.38 9.66
N ARG A 21 -17.49 -0.94 9.72
CA ARG A 21 -18.55 -0.47 10.60
C ARG A 21 -18.10 -0.49 12.06
N GLN A 22 -17.50 -1.59 12.52
CA GLN A 22 -17.02 -1.71 13.91
C GLN A 22 -15.95 -0.66 14.24
N ILE A 23 -15.08 -0.32 13.28
CA ILE A 23 -14.07 0.75 13.43
C ILE A 23 -14.76 2.11 13.56
N GLU A 24 -15.69 2.43 12.66
CA GLU A 24 -16.39 3.73 12.62
C GLU A 24 -17.27 3.96 13.86
N THR A 25 -17.87 2.89 14.40
CA THR A 25 -18.71 2.97 15.62
C THR A 25 -17.89 2.93 16.91
N GLY A 26 -16.59 2.62 16.84
CA GLY A 26 -15.71 2.45 18.01
C GLY A 26 -15.89 1.12 18.75
N GLU A 27 -16.68 0.19 18.19
CA GLU A 27 -16.78 -1.19 18.70
C GLU A 27 -15.43 -1.92 18.56
N MET A 28 -14.72 -1.69 17.46
CA MET A 28 -13.33 -2.10 17.29
C MET A 28 -12.42 -1.15 18.07
N ASN A 29 -11.92 -1.60 19.22
CA ASN A 29 -11.04 -0.84 20.12
C ASN A 29 -9.79 -1.67 20.49
N PRO A 30 -8.77 -1.11 21.16
CA PRO A 30 -7.53 -1.84 21.45
C PRO A 30 -7.74 -3.14 22.22
N GLY A 31 -8.75 -3.20 23.11
CA GLY A 31 -9.09 -4.40 23.85
C GLY A 31 -9.65 -5.50 22.95
N VAL A 32 -10.56 -5.16 22.04
CA VAL A 32 -11.11 -6.10 21.04
C VAL A 32 -10.02 -6.53 20.07
N TYR A 33 -9.26 -5.59 19.51
CA TYR A 33 -8.18 -5.86 18.55
C TYR A 33 -7.13 -6.84 19.10
N ALA A 34 -6.75 -6.71 20.38
CA ALA A 34 -5.78 -7.59 21.02
C ALA A 34 -6.25 -9.06 21.08
N THR A 35 -7.56 -9.30 21.12
CA THR A 35 -8.17 -10.64 21.19
C THR A 35 -8.40 -11.30 19.83
N LEU A 36 -8.23 -10.55 18.74
CA LEU A 36 -8.42 -11.05 17.38
C LEU A 36 -7.34 -12.07 16.98
N SER A 37 -7.72 -12.97 16.07
CA SER A 37 -6.76 -13.83 15.36
C SER A 37 -5.81 -12.98 14.49
N ASP A 38 -4.66 -13.52 14.10
CA ASP A 38 -3.72 -12.78 13.25
C ASP A 38 -4.31 -12.47 11.86
N ASP A 39 -5.17 -13.36 11.34
CA ASP A 39 -5.92 -13.14 10.10
C ASP A 39 -6.93 -11.99 10.24
N ASP A 40 -7.63 -11.90 11.38
CA ASP A 40 -8.55 -10.80 11.67
C ASP A 40 -7.81 -9.47 11.91
N LYS A 41 -6.67 -9.50 12.59
CA LYS A 41 -5.81 -8.31 12.76
C LYS A 41 -5.33 -7.77 11.42
N THR A 42 -4.95 -8.67 10.51
CA THR A 42 -4.57 -8.33 9.14
C THR A 42 -5.73 -7.68 8.39
N ALA A 43 -6.93 -8.26 8.49
CA ALA A 43 -8.13 -7.69 7.87
C ALA A 43 -8.47 -6.30 8.43
N VAL A 44 -8.38 -6.10 9.74
CA VAL A 44 -8.54 -4.77 10.38
C VAL A 44 -7.51 -3.77 9.87
N SER A 45 -6.23 -4.15 9.78
CA SER A 45 -5.18 -3.29 9.25
C SER A 45 -5.43 -2.91 7.78
N ASN A 46 -5.90 -3.85 6.96
CA ASN A 46 -6.26 -3.58 5.56
C ASN A 46 -7.42 -2.58 5.46
N VAL A 47 -8.49 -2.77 6.25
CA VAL A 47 -9.64 -1.84 6.24
C VAL A 47 -9.22 -0.44 6.73
N LEU A 48 -8.39 -0.34 7.78
CA LEU A 48 -7.85 0.94 8.24
C LEU A 48 -7.01 1.62 7.15
N PHE A 49 -6.21 0.84 6.41
CA PHE A 49 -5.44 1.36 5.28
C PHE A 49 -6.36 1.86 4.16
N GLU A 50 -7.37 1.09 3.76
CA GLU A 50 -8.35 1.49 2.74
C GLU A 50 -9.09 2.77 3.12
N MET A 51 -9.62 2.84 4.34
CA MET A 51 -10.27 4.04 4.88
C MET A 51 -9.34 5.26 4.85
N SER A 52 -8.04 5.07 5.09
CA SER A 52 -7.06 6.14 5.00
C SER A 52 -6.82 6.59 3.55
N SER A 53 -6.79 5.64 2.61
CA SER A 53 -6.54 5.88 1.19
C SER A 53 -7.69 6.58 0.48
N GLU A 54 -8.94 6.36 0.89
CA GLU A 54 -10.14 6.98 0.31
C GLU A 54 -10.12 8.51 0.39
N LYS A 55 -9.35 9.06 1.34
CA LYS A 55 -9.19 10.51 1.53
C LYS A 55 -8.14 11.12 0.63
N ILE A 56 -7.39 10.31 -0.12
CA ILE A 56 -6.34 10.74 -1.03
C ILE A 56 -6.79 10.48 -2.46
N GLU A 57 -6.72 11.51 -3.31
CA GLU A 57 -6.97 11.31 -4.73
C GLU A 57 -5.81 10.50 -5.35
N PRO A 58 -6.06 9.32 -5.94
CA PRO A 58 -4.98 8.41 -6.35
C PRO A 58 -4.00 9.00 -7.36
N ASN A 59 -4.45 9.86 -8.29
CA ASN A 59 -3.56 10.47 -9.27
C ASN A 59 -2.63 11.50 -8.62
N GLN A 60 -3.14 12.30 -7.69
CA GLN A 60 -2.34 13.25 -6.89
C GLN A 60 -1.35 12.50 -6.00
N GLY A 61 -1.78 11.44 -5.32
CA GLY A 61 -0.90 10.61 -4.50
C GLY A 61 0.22 9.97 -5.32
N THR A 62 -0.11 9.41 -6.48
CA THR A 62 0.87 8.82 -7.41
C THR A 62 1.84 9.87 -7.94
N SER A 63 1.34 11.03 -8.35
CA SER A 63 2.17 12.12 -8.83
C SER A 63 3.11 12.66 -7.75
N ALA A 64 2.64 12.78 -6.50
CA ALA A 64 3.48 13.19 -5.38
C ALA A 64 4.63 12.19 -5.14
N LEU A 65 4.34 10.89 -5.15
CA LEU A 65 5.36 9.83 -5.04
C LEU A 65 6.37 9.88 -6.18
N GLU A 66 5.91 10.11 -7.41
CA GLU A 66 6.75 10.27 -8.59
C GLU A 66 7.71 11.46 -8.43
N PHE A 67 7.21 12.62 -7.99
CA PHE A 67 8.06 13.80 -7.76
C PHE A 67 9.09 13.58 -6.65
N ILE A 68 8.70 12.92 -5.55
CA ILE A 68 9.63 12.56 -4.47
C ILE A 68 10.75 11.66 -5.00
N LEU A 69 10.39 10.64 -5.79
CA LEU A 69 11.36 9.71 -6.38
C LEU A 69 12.32 10.42 -7.33
N PHE A 70 11.82 11.26 -8.24
CA PHE A 70 12.68 12.00 -9.17
C PHE A 70 13.57 13.02 -8.48
N ALA A 71 13.06 13.71 -7.46
CA ALA A 71 13.86 14.61 -6.62
C ALA A 71 14.99 13.84 -5.92
N PHE A 72 14.68 12.70 -5.31
CA PHE A 72 15.67 11.82 -4.67
C PHE A 72 16.74 11.35 -5.68
N MET A 73 16.32 10.89 -6.86
CA MET A 73 17.24 10.45 -7.92
C MET A 73 18.13 11.58 -8.41
N ARG A 74 17.58 12.80 -8.59
CA ARG A 74 18.35 13.99 -8.98
C ARG A 74 19.49 14.27 -8.00
N ILE A 75 19.17 14.34 -6.70
CA ILE A 75 20.18 14.62 -5.66
C ILE A 75 21.21 13.50 -5.60
N THR A 76 20.76 12.24 -5.61
CA THR A 76 21.64 11.07 -5.57
C THR A 76 22.59 11.02 -6.75
N ASN A 77 22.09 11.24 -7.97
CA ASN A 77 22.91 11.23 -9.18
C ASN A 77 23.99 12.32 -9.15
N LYS A 78 23.67 13.53 -8.67
CA LYS A 78 24.65 14.60 -8.52
C LYS A 78 25.74 14.22 -7.51
N LYS A 79 25.35 13.71 -6.34
CA LYS A 79 26.31 13.29 -5.30
C LYS A 79 27.21 12.15 -5.78
N LEU A 80 26.64 11.12 -6.41
CA LEU A 80 27.40 9.99 -6.96
C LEU A 80 28.35 10.40 -8.10
N SER A 81 27.98 11.42 -8.87
CA SER A 81 28.82 11.98 -9.94
C SER A 81 29.87 12.98 -9.44
N GLY A 82 29.95 13.22 -8.12
CA GLY A 82 30.86 14.22 -7.53
C GLY A 82 30.50 15.67 -7.87
N MET A 83 29.27 15.94 -8.31
CA MET A 83 28.79 17.28 -8.61
C MET A 83 28.35 17.98 -7.33
N SER A 84 28.72 19.26 -7.20
CA SER A 84 28.20 20.11 -6.13
C SER A 84 26.71 20.38 -6.30
N LEU A 85 25.99 20.42 -5.17
CA LEU A 85 24.59 20.83 -5.13
C LEU A 85 24.49 22.36 -5.27
N THR A 86 23.50 22.82 -6.04
CA THR A 86 23.12 24.24 -6.07
C THR A 86 22.27 24.59 -4.85
N ALA A 87 21.98 25.88 -4.65
CA ALA A 87 21.03 26.32 -3.62
C ALA A 87 19.64 25.68 -3.82
N GLU A 88 19.15 25.61 -5.05
CA GLU A 88 17.88 24.92 -5.38
C GLU A 88 17.94 23.42 -5.06
N ASP A 89 19.08 22.76 -5.31
CA ASP A 89 19.22 21.35 -4.95
C ASP A 89 19.20 21.14 -3.43
N GLN A 90 19.73 22.10 -2.66
CA GLN A 90 19.69 22.04 -1.21
C GLN A 90 18.26 22.20 -0.68
N GLU A 91 17.47 23.12 -1.25
CA GLU A 91 16.04 23.25 -0.91
C GLU A 91 15.26 21.96 -1.19
N VAL A 92 15.56 21.30 -2.32
CA VAL A 92 14.98 19.99 -2.67
C VAL A 92 15.42 18.91 -1.67
N GLU A 93 16.70 18.87 -1.31
CA GLU A 93 17.21 17.92 -0.31
C GLU A 93 16.55 18.14 1.06
N ASP A 94 16.44 19.37 1.53
CA ASP A 94 15.85 19.70 2.82
C ASP A 94 14.36 19.29 2.84
N ALA A 95 13.62 19.55 1.76
CA ALA A 95 12.24 19.10 1.61
C ALA A 95 12.13 17.57 1.63
N LEU A 96 13.03 16.85 0.96
CA LEU A 96 13.09 15.39 0.99
C LEU A 96 13.36 14.87 2.41
N GLN A 97 14.27 15.49 3.17
CA GLN A 97 14.55 15.09 4.54
C GLN A 97 13.32 15.26 5.45
N VAL A 98 12.57 16.35 5.30
CA VAL A 98 11.31 16.55 6.04
C VAL A 98 10.30 15.46 5.70
N ILE A 99 10.12 15.16 4.40
CA ILE A 99 9.18 14.12 3.96
C ILE A 99 9.60 12.76 4.52
N LEU A 100 10.88 12.38 4.40
CA LEU A 100 11.40 11.12 4.92
C LEU A 100 11.28 11.03 6.44
N GLY A 101 11.45 12.14 7.17
CA GLY A 101 11.24 12.20 8.61
C GLY A 101 9.79 12.04 9.07
N ASN A 102 8.82 12.29 8.19
CA ASN A 102 7.39 12.12 8.49
C ASN A 102 6.89 10.69 8.27
N HIS A 103 7.67 9.84 7.60
CA HIS A 103 7.28 8.47 7.28
C HIS A 103 7.93 7.47 8.22
N GLN A 104 7.12 6.64 8.89
CA GLN A 104 7.56 5.59 9.82
C GLN A 104 8.61 4.63 9.24
N ILE A 105 8.64 4.47 7.91
CA ILE A 105 9.58 3.61 7.19
C ILE A 105 11.00 4.21 7.19
N THR A 106 11.10 5.54 7.15
CA THR A 106 12.34 6.26 6.87
C THR A 106 12.77 7.21 7.99
N ASP A 107 11.96 7.39 9.04
CA ASP A 107 12.27 8.25 10.19
C ASP A 107 13.43 7.74 11.06
N GLY A 108 13.80 6.46 10.93
CA GLY A 108 14.87 5.82 11.71
C GLY A 108 14.57 5.62 13.20
N THR A 109 13.35 5.93 13.64
CA THR A 109 12.94 5.87 15.06
C THR A 109 11.77 4.93 15.32
N THR A 110 10.90 4.70 14.33
CA THR A 110 9.76 3.80 14.46
C THR A 110 10.18 2.35 14.13
N PRO A 111 10.13 1.40 15.09
CA PRO A 111 10.39 0.00 14.83
C PRO A 111 9.46 -0.57 13.75
N LYS A 112 9.94 -1.52 12.93
CA LYS A 112 9.12 -2.14 11.87
C LYS A 112 7.79 -2.73 12.40
N ALA A 113 7.79 -3.27 13.62
CA ALA A 113 6.59 -3.84 14.25
C ALA A 113 5.48 -2.80 14.51
N ASP A 114 5.85 -1.51 14.59
CA ASP A 114 4.95 -0.40 14.86
C ASP A 114 4.57 0.37 13.57
N TRP A 115 5.00 -0.12 12.41
CA TRP A 115 4.55 0.42 11.14
C TRP A 115 3.06 0.17 10.99
N LEU A 116 2.31 1.21 10.62
CA LEU A 116 0.88 1.12 10.33
C LEU A 116 0.56 0.00 9.34
N PHE A 117 1.49 -0.26 8.42
CA PHE A 117 1.37 -1.26 7.39
C PHE A 117 2.75 -1.79 6.98
N ASP A 118 2.92 -3.11 6.85
CA ASP A 118 4.15 -3.69 6.31
C ASP A 118 4.14 -3.58 4.77
N TYR A 119 4.42 -2.38 4.28
CA TYR A 119 4.47 -2.05 2.86
C TYR A 119 5.38 -2.99 2.06
N MET A 120 6.47 -3.49 2.66
CA MET A 120 7.39 -4.39 1.97
C MET A 120 6.79 -5.78 1.78
N SER A 121 6.18 -6.34 2.82
CA SER A 121 5.47 -7.62 2.72
C SER A 121 4.28 -7.53 1.77
N TYR A 122 3.53 -6.42 1.82
CA TYR A 122 2.44 -6.16 0.87
C TYR A 122 2.95 -6.06 -0.57
N ALA A 123 4.00 -5.28 -0.83
CA ALA A 123 4.57 -5.13 -2.16
C ALA A 123 5.08 -6.47 -2.72
N GLN A 124 5.69 -7.31 -1.87
CA GLN A 124 6.10 -8.66 -2.25
C GLN A 124 4.92 -9.54 -2.63
N ALA A 125 3.86 -9.56 -1.81
CA ALA A 125 2.64 -10.32 -2.08
C ALA A 125 1.98 -9.86 -3.40
N LYS A 126 1.82 -8.56 -3.61
CA LYS A 126 1.26 -8.00 -4.84
C LYS A 126 2.12 -8.26 -6.06
N SER A 127 3.45 -8.22 -5.93
CA SER A 127 4.36 -8.60 -7.01
C SER A 127 4.14 -10.06 -7.42
N ALA A 128 3.96 -10.98 -6.47
CA ALA A 128 3.68 -12.38 -6.78
C ALA A 128 2.34 -12.55 -7.50
N GLU A 129 1.29 -11.88 -7.02
CA GLU A 129 -0.04 -11.85 -7.64
C GLU A 129 0.02 -11.34 -9.09
N PHE A 130 0.73 -10.23 -9.34
CA PHE A 130 0.89 -9.69 -10.69
C PHE A 130 1.64 -10.64 -11.63
N LEU A 131 2.69 -11.31 -11.13
CA LEU A 131 3.42 -12.30 -11.91
C LEU A 131 2.56 -13.51 -12.24
N GLN A 132 1.74 -13.98 -11.30
CA GLN A 132 0.78 -15.06 -11.54
C GLN A 132 -0.27 -14.65 -12.59
N ASN A 133 -0.90 -13.48 -12.42
CA ASN A 133 -1.87 -12.97 -13.38
C ASN A 133 -1.28 -12.83 -14.79
N ARG A 134 -0.01 -12.39 -14.88
CA ARG A 134 0.72 -12.31 -16.14
C ARG A 134 0.96 -13.68 -16.75
N ALA A 135 1.33 -14.68 -15.96
CA ALA A 135 1.49 -16.06 -16.43
C ALA A 135 0.18 -16.61 -17.00
N GLU A 136 -0.93 -16.45 -16.26
CA GLU A 136 -2.26 -16.82 -16.72
C GLU A 136 -2.65 -16.07 -18.01
N HIS A 137 -2.29 -14.78 -18.12
CA HIS A 137 -2.54 -14.00 -19.32
C HIS A 137 -1.72 -14.49 -20.52
N ILE A 138 -0.47 -14.88 -20.30
CA ILE A 138 0.36 -15.50 -21.34
C ILE A 138 -0.25 -16.82 -21.81
N ASP A 139 -0.74 -17.65 -20.89
CA ASP A 139 -1.37 -18.92 -21.25
C ASP A 139 -2.71 -18.73 -21.97
N ARG A 140 -3.54 -17.79 -21.50
CA ARG A 140 -4.74 -17.32 -22.24
C ARG A 140 -4.36 -16.88 -23.66
N LYS A 141 -3.32 -16.05 -23.81
CA LYS A 141 -2.84 -15.59 -25.11
C LYS A 141 -2.41 -16.75 -26.00
N LYS A 142 -1.53 -17.65 -25.52
CA LYS A 142 -1.10 -18.86 -26.26
C LYS A 142 -2.29 -19.71 -26.73
N SER A 143 -3.28 -19.91 -25.85
CA SER A 143 -4.48 -20.70 -26.17
C SER A 143 -5.42 -20.01 -27.16
N THR A 144 -5.40 -18.68 -27.24
CA THR A 144 -6.30 -17.90 -28.10
C THR A 144 -5.72 -17.67 -29.50
N ILE A 145 -4.45 -17.25 -29.58
CA ILE A 145 -3.83 -16.81 -30.85
C ILE A 145 -2.76 -17.77 -31.37
N GLY A 146 -2.47 -18.88 -30.67
CA GLY A 146 -1.41 -19.82 -31.01
C GLY A 146 -0.06 -19.49 -30.36
N VAL A 147 0.95 -20.35 -30.59
CA VAL A 147 2.30 -20.20 -30.04
C VAL A 147 2.99 -18.96 -30.65
N ILE A 148 3.64 -18.16 -29.79
CA ILE A 148 4.65 -17.16 -30.17
C ILE A 148 6.02 -17.81 -30.03
#